data_AF-A0A2M4AKU1-F1
#
_entry.id   AF-A0A2M4AKU1-F1
#
_cell.length_a   1.000
_cell.length_b   1.000
_cell.length_c   1.000
_cell.angle_alpha   90.00
_cell.angle_beta   90.00
_cell.angle_gamma   90.00
#
_symmetry.space_group_name_H-M   'P 1'
#
loop_
_entity.id
_entity.type
_entity.pdbx_description
1 polymer ?
#
loop_
_entity_poly.entity_id
_entity_poly.type
_entity_poly.pdbx_seq_one_letter_code
_entity_poly.pdbx_strand_id
1 'polypeptide(L)'
;MYGHSRNRDFFPAALITGFLVTTLLVRQSLQQNDYNDYLKREHSLFKPYQGSGMTIPYWDFIGTTFVTNSYVRLTPDLQSKNGAIWNHVPCTSINWELQVNFKVHGHGKDLFGDGFALWYARDRLQTGPVFGSKDNFLGLAIILDTYSNHNGPHNHQHPYISAMVNNGSLSYDHDRDGTHTQLAGCEAKFRNVEFDTQLSVRYENDVLTVSTDLENKGSWKECLRVEGVKLPTGYYFGASATTGDLSDNHDIISIKFYELEAPSLLAEDRRQIVPSAATFEAPREHRDDPKQGMSNVKIFFLILLMMLIVVVLVVIGIMFYQKHKENARKRFY
;
A
#
# COMPACT_ATOMS: atom_id res chain seq x y z
N MET A 1 30.93 99.43 25.85
CA MET A 1 31.17 98.43 24.79
C MET A 1 31.36 97.07 25.46
N TYR A 2 30.63 96.06 24.95
CA TYR A 2 30.73 94.60 25.12
C TYR A 2 31.90 94.05 25.97
N GLY A 3 31.77 93.00 26.78
CA GLY A 3 30.76 91.95 26.94
C GLY A 3 31.14 91.09 28.17
N HIS A 4 30.15 90.67 28.95
CA HIS A 4 29.58 89.31 28.99
C HIS A 4 30.21 88.36 30.03
N SER A 5 29.42 88.19 31.08
CA SER A 5 29.50 87.25 32.20
C SER A 5 29.23 85.81 31.75
N ARG A 6 29.84 84.83 32.43
CA ARG A 6 29.07 83.71 32.97
C ARG A 6 29.78 82.98 34.11
N ASN A 7 29.04 82.91 35.21
CA ASN A 7 29.29 82.13 36.41
C ASN A 7 28.98 80.65 36.20
N ARG A 8 29.53 79.88 37.14
CA ARG A 8 29.28 78.48 37.51
C ARG A 8 27.79 78.10 37.51
N ASP A 9 27.49 76.81 37.31
CA ASP A 9 26.86 75.97 38.35
C ASP A 9 26.75 74.48 37.97
N PHE A 10 26.79 73.67 39.02
CA PHE A 10 26.47 72.25 39.15
C PHE A 10 25.08 71.88 38.59
N PHE A 11 24.88 70.64 38.12
CA PHE A 11 23.85 69.69 38.62
C PHE A 11 23.92 68.33 37.86
N PRO A 12 23.62 67.18 38.50
CA PRO A 12 23.57 65.84 37.91
C PRO A 12 22.14 65.35 37.59
N ALA A 13 22.05 64.21 36.88
CA ALA A 13 20.91 63.31 36.71
C ALA A 13 19.66 63.82 35.95
N ALA A 14 19.44 63.25 34.75
CA ALA A 14 18.13 63.22 34.10
C ALA A 14 17.95 61.95 33.23
N LEU A 15 17.02 61.10 33.68
CA LEU A 15 16.01 60.36 32.88
C LEU A 15 16.50 59.45 31.73
N ILE A 16 16.73 58.17 32.05
CA ILE A 16 16.47 57.05 31.12
C ILE A 16 15.46 56.13 31.79
N THR A 17 14.19 56.47 31.67
CA THR A 17 13.05 55.63 32.04
C THR A 17 12.14 55.51 30.84
N GLY A 18 11.88 54.27 30.41
CA GLY A 18 10.72 53.96 29.56
C GLY A 18 11.03 53.33 28.20
N PHE A 19 11.68 52.17 28.15
CA PHE A 19 11.51 51.22 27.04
C PHE A 19 11.71 49.79 27.54
N LEU A 20 10.83 49.35 28.44
CA LEU A 20 10.85 48.00 29.02
C LEU A 20 9.42 47.58 29.33
N VAL A 21 8.56 47.57 28.31
CA VAL A 21 7.24 46.95 28.36
C VAL A 21 7.00 46.24 27.03
N THR A 22 6.83 44.92 27.15
CA THR A 22 6.17 43.98 26.21
C THR A 22 6.83 43.67 24.86
N THR A 23 7.87 42.84 24.91
CA THR A 23 8.13 41.80 23.89
C THR A 23 8.22 40.42 24.56
N LEU A 24 7.29 40.13 25.46
CA LEU A 24 6.92 38.75 25.80
C LEU A 24 5.62 38.41 25.05
N LEU A 25 5.55 37.18 24.54
CA LEU A 25 4.48 36.57 23.74
C LEU A 25 4.57 36.98 22.25
N VAL A 26 4.92 36.16 21.27
CA VAL A 26 4.91 34.70 21.14
C VAL A 26 6.00 34.37 20.12
N ARG A 27 7.17 33.86 20.55
CA ARG A 27 7.91 32.93 19.68
C ARG A 27 7.21 31.61 19.89
N GLN A 28 6.27 31.27 18.99
CA GLN A 28 5.94 29.87 18.79
C GLN A 28 7.28 29.23 18.41
N SER A 29 7.86 28.54 19.37
CA SER A 29 8.83 27.50 19.10
C SER A 29 8.25 26.68 17.95
N LEU A 30 8.96 26.63 16.83
CA LEU A 30 8.87 25.47 15.96
C LEU A 30 9.20 24.29 16.87
N GLN A 31 8.19 23.66 17.42
CA GLN A 31 8.31 22.38 18.09
C GLN A 31 8.45 21.34 16.97
N GLN A 32 9.53 21.48 16.21
CA GLN A 32 10.09 20.37 15.48
C GLN A 32 10.66 19.51 16.60
N ASN A 33 9.90 18.49 16.99
CA ASN A 33 10.43 17.44 17.85
C ASN A 33 11.73 16.97 17.17
N ASP A 34 12.85 17.38 17.73
CA ASP A 34 14.19 16.90 17.37
C ASP A 34 14.27 15.48 17.97
N TYR A 35 13.44 14.58 17.44
CA TYR A 35 13.73 13.16 17.55
C TYR A 35 15.04 12.99 16.79
N ASN A 36 16.04 12.40 17.44
CA ASN A 36 17.33 12.05 16.84
C ASN A 36 17.15 10.93 15.81
N ASP A 37 16.32 11.16 14.80
CA ASP A 37 15.98 10.25 13.73
C ASP A 37 17.16 10.21 12.76
N TYR A 38 17.96 9.15 12.87
CA TYR A 38 19.16 9.03 12.05
C TYR A 38 18.80 8.38 10.72
N LEU A 39 18.80 9.17 9.64
CA LEU A 39 18.64 8.67 8.28
C LEU A 39 19.74 7.65 7.94
N LYS A 40 19.37 6.39 7.67
CA LYS A 40 20.32 5.35 7.21
C LYS A 40 20.34 5.29 5.70
N ARG A 41 21.50 5.55 5.11
CA ARG A 41 21.66 5.61 3.65
C ARG A 41 21.51 4.22 3.00
N GLU A 42 21.98 3.19 3.68
CA GLU A 42 21.99 1.79 3.26
C GLU A 42 20.59 1.16 3.16
N HIS A 43 19.60 1.71 3.88
CA HIS A 43 18.19 1.33 3.81
C HIS A 43 17.32 2.37 3.10
N SER A 44 17.93 3.37 2.45
CA SER A 44 17.21 4.45 1.77
C SER A 44 17.43 4.43 0.25
N LEU A 45 16.41 4.87 -0.49
CA LEU A 45 16.35 5.02 -1.94
C LEU A 45 15.80 6.42 -2.26
N PHE A 46 16.55 7.30 -2.90
CA PHE A 46 16.03 8.60 -3.35
C PHE A 46 16.88 9.15 -4.49
N LYS A 47 16.27 10.05 -5.29
CA LYS A 47 16.95 10.76 -6.39
C LYS A 47 18.28 11.39 -5.91
N PRO A 48 19.33 11.39 -6.73
CA PRO A 48 19.41 10.95 -8.13
C PRO A 48 19.59 9.43 -8.35
N TYR A 49 19.26 8.57 -7.37
CA TYR A 49 19.41 7.10 -7.43
C TYR A 49 20.81 6.61 -7.84
N GLN A 50 21.81 7.48 -7.69
CA GLN A 50 23.18 7.31 -8.21
C GLN A 50 23.80 5.99 -7.76
N GLY A 51 24.14 5.13 -8.73
CA GLY A 51 25.18 4.13 -8.60
C GLY A 51 26.11 4.19 -9.82
N SER A 52 27.20 3.43 -9.78
CA SER A 52 28.11 3.33 -10.91
C SER A 52 27.46 2.52 -12.05
N GLY A 53 26.96 3.20 -13.08
CA GLY A 53 26.31 2.54 -14.23
C GLY A 53 24.81 2.33 -14.03
N MET A 54 24.29 1.14 -14.36
CA MET A 54 22.84 0.81 -14.31
C MET A 54 22.38 0.28 -12.93
N THR A 55 23.25 0.23 -11.93
CA THR A 55 22.95 -0.33 -10.60
C THR A 55 22.49 0.75 -9.63
N ILE A 56 21.51 0.47 -8.78
CA ILE A 56 21.17 1.31 -7.63
C ILE A 56 21.95 0.78 -6.41
N PRO A 57 22.67 1.63 -5.65
CA PRO A 57 23.34 1.17 -4.44
C PRO A 57 22.35 0.59 -3.44
N TYR A 58 22.68 -0.55 -2.82
CA TYR A 58 21.89 -1.23 -1.80
C TYR A 58 20.55 -1.85 -2.26
N TRP A 59 20.11 -1.59 -3.48
CA TRP A 59 18.78 -2.01 -3.96
C TRP A 59 18.88 -2.80 -5.27
N ASP A 60 18.26 -3.98 -5.26
CA ASP A 60 18.11 -4.85 -6.41
C ASP A 60 16.67 -4.74 -6.94
N PHE A 61 16.46 -4.79 -8.26
CA PHE A 61 15.13 -4.73 -8.86
C PHE A 61 14.91 -5.86 -9.86
N ILE A 62 13.66 -6.30 -10.00
CA ILE A 62 13.24 -7.42 -10.86
C ILE A 62 11.91 -7.14 -11.55
N GLY A 63 11.60 -7.95 -12.55
CA GLY A 63 10.34 -7.88 -13.29
C GLY A 63 10.32 -6.66 -14.22
N THR A 64 9.22 -5.92 -14.20
CA THR A 64 9.01 -4.75 -15.07
C THR A 64 9.61 -3.47 -14.50
N THR A 65 10.26 -3.55 -13.34
CA THR A 65 10.81 -2.38 -12.65
C THR A 65 11.88 -1.71 -13.50
N PHE A 66 11.79 -0.39 -13.66
CA PHE A 66 12.84 0.42 -14.27
C PHE A 66 13.07 1.72 -13.51
N VAL A 67 14.25 2.29 -13.71
CA VAL A 67 14.77 3.43 -12.94
C VAL A 67 14.94 4.62 -13.87
N THR A 68 14.43 5.77 -13.45
CA THR A 68 14.65 7.06 -14.12
C THR A 68 15.37 8.01 -13.18
N ASN A 69 15.71 9.21 -13.65
CA ASN A 69 16.30 10.25 -12.79
C ASN A 69 15.31 10.82 -11.74
N SER A 70 14.02 10.54 -11.88
CA SER A 70 12.96 11.14 -11.06
C SER A 70 12.24 10.13 -10.17
N TYR A 71 12.03 8.91 -10.67
CA TYR A 71 11.28 7.85 -9.98
C TYR A 71 11.79 6.45 -10.38
N VAL A 72 11.50 5.47 -9.52
CA VAL A 72 11.56 4.05 -9.82
C VAL A 72 10.14 3.58 -10.12
N ARG A 73 9.88 3.12 -11.34
CA ARG A 73 8.57 2.58 -11.71
C ARG A 73 8.57 1.07 -11.51
N LEU A 74 7.67 0.55 -10.67
CA LEU A 74 7.50 -0.88 -10.42
C LEU A 74 6.73 -1.55 -11.57
N THR A 75 5.56 -1.00 -11.92
CA THR A 75 4.79 -1.41 -13.10
C THR A 75 4.38 -0.20 -13.94
N PRO A 76 4.37 -0.33 -15.27
CA PRO A 76 3.70 0.62 -16.15
C PRO A 76 2.19 0.41 -16.15
N ASP A 77 1.45 1.41 -16.62
CA ASP A 77 0.02 1.32 -16.99
C ASP A 77 -0.18 0.42 -18.22
N LEU A 78 0.12 -0.86 -18.03
CA LEU A 78 -0.06 -1.98 -18.95
C LEU A 78 -0.52 -3.18 -18.13
N GLN A 79 -1.37 -4.02 -18.73
CA GLN A 79 -1.90 -5.24 -18.11
C GLN A 79 -0.81 -6.30 -17.87
N SER A 80 -1.06 -7.15 -16.88
CA SER A 80 -0.26 -8.35 -16.56
C SER A 80 1.22 -8.03 -16.35
N LYS A 81 1.52 -7.03 -15.51
CA LYS A 81 2.88 -6.63 -15.15
C LYS A 81 3.13 -6.90 -13.67
N ASN A 82 4.36 -7.28 -13.37
CA ASN A 82 4.84 -7.52 -12.02
C ASN A 82 6.25 -6.93 -11.92
N GLY A 83 6.48 -6.09 -10.93
CA GLY A 83 7.79 -5.50 -10.68
C GLY A 83 8.04 -5.36 -9.19
N ALA A 84 9.30 -5.49 -8.79
CA ALA A 84 9.72 -5.26 -7.42
C ALA A 84 11.09 -4.60 -7.33
N ILE A 85 11.34 -3.97 -6.19
CA ILE A 85 12.64 -3.47 -5.75
C ILE A 85 12.86 -3.88 -4.30
N TRP A 86 14.06 -4.31 -3.96
CA TRP A 86 14.39 -4.89 -2.66
C TRP A 86 15.75 -4.40 -2.18
N ASN A 87 15.82 -4.00 -0.91
CA ASN A 87 17.07 -3.68 -0.26
C ASN A 87 17.82 -4.98 0.07
N HIS A 88 19.10 -5.09 -0.28
CA HIS A 88 19.90 -6.28 0.01
C HIS A 88 20.63 -6.22 1.36
N VAL A 89 20.49 -5.11 2.09
CA VAL A 89 21.04 -4.95 3.43
C VAL A 89 19.97 -5.35 4.47
N PRO A 90 20.23 -6.32 5.34
CA PRO A 90 19.27 -6.69 6.38
C PRO A 90 19.18 -5.62 7.47
N CYS A 91 17.98 -5.26 7.89
CA CYS A 91 17.76 -4.23 8.91
C CYS A 91 18.02 -4.79 10.31
N THR A 92 18.91 -4.19 11.09
CA THR A 92 19.18 -4.59 12.47
C THR A 92 18.49 -3.71 13.51
N SER A 93 17.87 -2.61 13.10
CA SER A 93 17.21 -1.66 14.01
C SER A 93 15.91 -2.26 14.57
N ILE A 94 15.71 -2.09 15.88
CA ILE A 94 14.52 -2.59 16.59
C ILE A 94 13.36 -1.60 16.54
N ASN A 95 13.67 -0.30 16.51
CA ASN A 95 12.71 0.79 16.28
C ASN A 95 13.12 1.51 14.99
N TRP A 96 12.17 1.73 14.08
CA TRP A 96 12.43 2.35 12.79
C TRP A 96 11.20 3.05 12.22
N GLU A 97 11.46 4.03 11.36
CA GLU A 97 10.43 4.68 10.54
C GLU A 97 10.83 4.66 9.07
N LEU A 98 9.92 4.17 8.22
CA LEU A 98 10.08 4.15 6.78
C LEU A 98 9.14 5.18 6.16
N GLN A 99 9.69 6.26 5.61
CA GLN A 99 8.94 7.28 4.89
C GLN A 99 9.06 7.05 3.38
N VAL A 100 7.93 6.77 2.75
CA VAL A 100 7.82 6.47 1.31
C VAL A 100 7.08 7.59 0.60
N ASN A 101 7.73 8.20 -0.39
CA ASN A 101 7.09 9.08 -1.36
C ASN A 101 6.83 8.25 -2.62
N PHE A 102 5.57 8.17 -3.01
CA PHE A 102 5.11 7.35 -4.13
C PHE A 102 4.13 8.13 -4.99
N LYS A 103 3.76 7.57 -6.14
CA LYS A 103 2.67 8.08 -6.99
C LYS A 103 2.00 6.91 -7.70
N VAL A 104 0.68 6.84 -7.60
CA VAL A 104 -0.14 5.90 -8.37
C VAL A 104 -1.00 6.68 -9.35
N HIS A 105 -0.84 6.40 -10.65
CA HIS A 105 -1.53 7.15 -11.69
C HIS A 105 -1.72 6.34 -12.97
N GLY A 106 -2.80 6.61 -13.69
CA GLY A 106 -3.12 5.91 -14.92
C GLY A 106 -4.29 6.54 -15.67
N HIS A 107 -4.51 6.08 -16.89
CA HIS A 107 -5.52 6.66 -17.79
C HIS A 107 -6.96 6.21 -17.45
N GLY A 108 -7.10 5.07 -16.76
CA GLY A 108 -8.39 4.55 -16.33
C GLY A 108 -9.10 5.51 -15.37
N LYS A 109 -10.37 5.84 -15.67
CA LYS A 109 -11.22 6.66 -14.78
C LYS A 109 -11.81 5.81 -13.66
N ASP A 110 -12.58 4.81 -14.03
CA ASP A 110 -13.35 3.95 -13.10
C ASP A 110 -12.78 2.53 -12.99
N LEU A 111 -11.96 2.13 -13.97
CA LEU A 111 -11.32 0.81 -14.04
C LEU A 111 -9.81 0.99 -13.99
N PHE A 112 -9.21 0.57 -12.87
CA PHE A 112 -7.79 0.68 -12.57
C PHE A 112 -7.43 -0.37 -11.51
N GLY A 113 -6.15 -0.75 -11.42
CA GLY A 113 -5.70 -1.80 -10.52
C GLY A 113 -4.24 -2.21 -10.72
N ASP A 114 -3.69 -3.08 -9.86
CA ASP A 114 -4.33 -3.59 -8.63
C ASP A 114 -3.79 -2.86 -7.40
N GLY A 115 -2.54 -2.42 -7.44
CA GLY A 115 -1.91 -1.67 -6.37
C GLY A 115 -0.44 -2.05 -6.18
N PHE A 116 0.08 -1.72 -5.01
CA PHE A 116 1.44 -2.08 -4.63
C PHE A 116 1.54 -2.40 -3.14
N ALA A 117 2.60 -3.12 -2.77
CA ALA A 117 2.89 -3.48 -1.40
C ALA A 117 4.30 -3.02 -0.99
N LEU A 118 4.42 -2.58 0.26
CA LEU A 118 5.69 -2.36 0.94
C LEU A 118 5.96 -3.53 1.87
N TRP A 119 7.21 -3.94 1.93
CA TRP A 119 7.63 -5.15 2.60
C TRP A 119 8.67 -4.88 3.66
N TYR A 120 8.53 -5.58 4.78
CA TYR A 120 9.62 -5.91 5.69
C TYR A 120 9.63 -7.43 5.87
N ALA A 121 10.40 -8.15 5.05
CA ALA A 121 10.26 -9.59 4.89
C ALA A 121 11.60 -10.33 4.84
N ARG A 122 11.59 -11.62 5.22
CA ARG A 122 12.78 -12.48 5.23
C ARG A 122 13.31 -12.77 3.83
N ASP A 123 12.43 -13.18 2.94
CA ASP A 123 12.77 -13.59 1.59
C ASP A 123 12.65 -12.36 0.67
N ARG A 124 13.69 -12.06 -0.11
CA ARG A 124 13.69 -10.96 -1.09
C ARG A 124 13.76 -11.50 -2.52
N LEU A 125 13.39 -10.67 -3.50
CA LEU A 125 13.48 -11.01 -4.93
C LEU A 125 12.69 -12.27 -5.33
N GLN A 126 11.63 -12.59 -4.59
CA GLN A 126 10.70 -13.67 -4.92
C GLN A 126 9.45 -13.07 -5.55
N THR A 127 9.11 -13.51 -6.76
CA THR A 127 7.88 -13.12 -7.44
C THR A 127 6.71 -13.98 -6.98
N GLY A 128 5.50 -13.43 -7.05
CA GLY A 128 4.30 -14.17 -6.68
C GLY A 128 3.02 -13.34 -6.84
N PRO A 129 1.88 -13.87 -6.34
CA PRO A 129 0.57 -13.29 -6.58
C PRO A 129 0.26 -12.08 -5.67
N VAL A 130 1.03 -11.85 -4.60
CA VAL A 130 0.74 -10.79 -3.63
C VAL A 130 1.41 -9.50 -4.09
N PHE A 131 0.70 -8.71 -4.90
CA PHE A 131 1.19 -7.46 -5.49
C PHE A 131 2.61 -7.60 -6.08
N GLY A 132 2.88 -8.74 -6.72
CA GLY A 132 4.11 -8.99 -7.47
C GLY A 132 5.18 -9.72 -6.65
N SER A 133 4.90 -10.00 -5.37
CA SER A 133 5.76 -10.78 -4.49
C SER A 133 5.12 -12.07 -3.99
N LYS A 134 5.95 -12.89 -3.35
CA LYS A 134 5.64 -14.24 -2.89
C LYS A 134 4.56 -14.24 -1.82
N ASP A 135 3.61 -15.16 -1.93
CA ASP A 135 2.66 -15.48 -0.87
C ASP A 135 3.34 -16.26 0.29
N ASN A 136 2.64 -16.42 1.42
CA ASN A 136 3.18 -17.11 2.59
C ASN A 136 4.54 -16.52 3.04
N PHE A 137 4.64 -15.18 2.98
CA PHE A 137 5.82 -14.46 3.40
C PHE A 137 6.03 -14.55 4.91
N LEU A 138 7.26 -14.31 5.36
CA LEU A 138 7.55 -14.09 6.78
C LEU A 138 7.91 -12.63 6.97
N GLY A 139 7.11 -11.90 7.74
CA GLY A 139 7.33 -10.50 8.05
C GLY A 139 6.05 -9.67 8.02
N LEU A 140 6.19 -8.43 7.56
CA LEU A 140 5.13 -7.43 7.44
C LEU A 140 4.93 -7.03 5.97
N ALA A 141 3.68 -6.91 5.56
CA ALA A 141 3.27 -6.27 4.32
C ALA A 141 2.35 -5.08 4.65
N ILE A 142 2.64 -3.90 4.07
CA ILE A 142 1.71 -2.77 4.01
C ILE A 142 1.22 -2.70 2.57
N ILE A 143 -0.07 -2.93 2.38
CA ILE A 143 -0.70 -3.09 1.07
C ILE A 143 -1.47 -1.81 0.77
N LEU A 144 -1.25 -1.26 -0.42
CA LEU A 144 -1.95 -0.10 -0.96
C LEU A 144 -2.73 -0.57 -2.17
N ASP A 145 -3.95 -1.01 -1.91
CA ASP A 145 -4.85 -1.64 -2.86
C ASP A 145 -5.72 -0.57 -3.55
N THR A 146 -5.71 -0.52 -4.87
CA THR A 146 -6.53 0.42 -5.64
C THR A 146 -7.80 -0.19 -6.20
N TYR A 147 -7.93 -1.51 -6.26
CA TYR A 147 -9.07 -2.18 -6.88
C TYR A 147 -9.88 -2.97 -5.88
N SER A 148 -11.20 -2.88 -5.97
CA SER A 148 -12.09 -3.66 -5.12
C SER A 148 -12.40 -4.98 -5.81
N ASN A 149 -11.81 -6.08 -5.36
CA ASN A 149 -12.09 -7.40 -5.92
C ASN A 149 -13.43 -7.96 -5.37
N HIS A 150 -13.93 -7.43 -4.25
CA HIS A 150 -15.16 -7.89 -3.60
C HIS A 150 -16.39 -6.98 -3.82
N ASN A 151 -17.40 -7.50 -4.54
CA ASN A 151 -18.69 -6.83 -4.76
C ASN A 151 -19.78 -7.19 -3.71
N GLY A 152 -19.40 -7.26 -2.43
CA GLY A 152 -20.30 -7.64 -1.33
C GLY A 152 -20.74 -6.48 -0.42
N PRO A 153 -21.67 -6.72 0.52
CA PRO A 153 -22.23 -5.72 1.45
C PRO A 153 -21.21 -5.13 2.46
N HIS A 154 -19.94 -5.50 2.36
CA HIS A 154 -18.85 -5.09 3.23
C HIS A 154 -17.67 -4.49 2.46
N ASN A 155 -17.97 -3.91 1.28
CA ASN A 155 -17.01 -3.21 0.45
C ASN A 155 -16.53 -1.93 1.15
N HIS A 156 -15.22 -1.79 1.34
CA HIS A 156 -14.61 -0.53 1.75
C HIS A 156 -14.36 0.33 0.52
N GLN A 157 -14.32 1.65 0.65
CA GLN A 157 -13.97 2.47 -0.52
C GLN A 157 -12.49 2.28 -0.84
N HIS A 158 -12.22 1.80 -2.06
CA HIS A 158 -10.86 1.79 -2.60
C HIS A 158 -10.52 3.18 -3.17
N PRO A 159 -9.23 3.59 -3.11
CA PRO A 159 -8.10 2.82 -2.63
C PRO A 159 -8.04 2.64 -1.10
N TYR A 160 -7.55 1.48 -0.68
CA TYR A 160 -7.52 1.03 0.71
C TYR A 160 -6.08 0.66 1.12
N ILE A 161 -5.66 1.10 2.31
CA ILE A 161 -4.37 0.76 2.89
C ILE A 161 -4.60 -0.25 4.00
N SER A 162 -3.92 -1.39 3.95
CA SER A 162 -4.02 -2.43 4.97
C SER A 162 -2.65 -2.93 5.41
N ALA A 163 -2.58 -3.52 6.60
CA ALA A 163 -1.38 -4.16 7.12
C ALA A 163 -1.63 -5.65 7.37
N MET A 164 -0.66 -6.50 7.01
CA MET A 164 -0.68 -7.93 7.26
C MET A 164 0.67 -8.39 7.83
N VAL A 165 0.63 -9.09 8.96
CA VAL A 165 1.80 -9.80 9.50
C VAL A 165 1.63 -11.28 9.25
N ASN A 166 2.69 -11.93 8.77
CA ASN A 166 2.66 -13.32 8.40
C ASN A 166 3.91 -14.04 8.92
N ASN A 167 3.72 -15.25 9.42
CA ASN A 167 4.76 -16.16 9.89
C ASN A 167 5.11 -17.24 8.85
N GLY A 168 4.52 -17.16 7.65
CA GLY A 168 4.67 -18.11 6.57
C GLY A 168 3.55 -19.14 6.47
N SER A 169 2.54 -19.13 7.35
CA SER A 169 1.41 -20.04 7.27
C SER A 169 0.15 -19.44 6.64
N LEU A 170 0.04 -18.11 6.59
CA LEU A 170 -1.13 -17.43 6.05
C LEU A 170 -0.96 -17.19 4.55
N SER A 171 -2.04 -17.31 3.79
CA SER A 171 -2.10 -16.94 2.37
C SER A 171 -2.87 -15.64 2.24
N TYR A 172 -2.40 -14.71 1.41
CA TYR A 172 -3.13 -13.50 1.10
C TYR A 172 -4.20 -13.79 0.03
N ASP A 173 -5.47 -13.64 0.42
CA ASP A 173 -6.61 -13.84 -0.48
C ASP A 173 -6.88 -12.58 -1.31
N HIS A 174 -6.29 -12.52 -2.51
CA HIS A 174 -6.44 -11.40 -3.43
C HIS A 174 -7.88 -11.23 -3.95
N ASP A 175 -8.66 -12.31 -4.04
CA ASP A 175 -10.06 -12.23 -4.49
C ASP A 175 -10.98 -11.58 -3.43
N ARG A 176 -10.46 -11.40 -2.21
CA ARG A 176 -11.17 -10.82 -1.06
C ARG A 176 -10.37 -9.72 -0.37
N ASP A 177 -9.48 -9.07 -1.12
CA ASP A 177 -8.67 -7.92 -0.67
C ASP A 177 -7.86 -8.18 0.62
N GLY A 178 -7.57 -9.45 0.95
CA GLY A 178 -6.86 -9.86 2.17
C GLY A 178 -7.60 -9.67 3.48
N THR A 179 -8.92 -9.44 3.44
CA THR A 179 -9.74 -9.10 4.62
C THR A 179 -9.66 -10.10 5.78
N HIS A 180 -9.41 -11.38 5.51
CA HIS A 180 -9.31 -12.43 6.54
C HIS A 180 -8.00 -12.42 7.33
N THR A 181 -6.97 -11.79 6.79
CA THR A 181 -5.61 -11.76 7.36
C THR A 181 -5.14 -10.34 7.69
N GLN A 182 -6.04 -9.36 7.56
CA GLN A 182 -5.78 -7.96 7.84
C GLN A 182 -5.65 -7.70 9.35
N LEU A 183 -4.63 -6.94 9.74
CA LEU A 183 -4.48 -6.42 11.10
C LEU A 183 -5.39 -5.22 11.33
N ALA A 184 -5.29 -4.24 10.44
CA ALA A 184 -6.05 -3.00 10.41
C ALA A 184 -5.85 -2.35 9.03
N GLY A 185 -6.65 -1.31 8.75
CA GLY A 185 -6.55 -0.56 7.51
C GLY A 185 -7.42 0.69 7.49
N CYS A 186 -7.28 1.50 6.45
CA CYS A 186 -8.07 2.71 6.24
C CYS A 186 -8.29 3.01 4.76
N GLU A 187 -9.36 3.76 4.46
CA GLU A 187 -9.61 4.31 3.14
C GLU A 187 -8.69 5.52 2.88
N ALA A 188 -8.01 5.53 1.74
CA ALA A 188 -7.01 6.55 1.40
C ALA A 188 -7.01 6.84 -0.10
N LYS A 189 -7.53 8.01 -0.51
CA LYS A 189 -7.62 8.39 -1.94
C LYS A 189 -6.29 8.92 -2.47
N PHE A 190 -5.32 8.02 -2.67
CA PHE A 190 -3.96 8.35 -3.11
C PHE A 190 -3.74 8.30 -4.64
N ARG A 191 -4.69 7.75 -5.41
CA ARG A 191 -4.57 7.60 -6.87
C ARG A 191 -4.85 8.92 -7.60
N ASN A 192 -4.05 9.22 -8.63
CA ASN A 192 -4.22 10.38 -9.52
C ASN A 192 -4.31 11.73 -8.78
N VAL A 193 -3.66 11.85 -7.63
CA VAL A 193 -3.56 13.13 -6.94
C VAL A 193 -2.47 14.01 -7.57
N GLU A 194 -2.72 15.32 -7.58
CA GLU A 194 -1.82 16.30 -8.19
C GLU A 194 -0.50 16.45 -7.41
N PHE A 195 -0.56 16.29 -6.10
CA PHE A 195 0.56 16.51 -5.18
C PHE A 195 1.37 15.22 -4.92
N ASP A 196 2.48 15.37 -4.19
CA ASP A 196 3.30 14.24 -3.73
C ASP A 196 2.54 13.46 -2.64
N THR A 197 2.38 12.15 -2.81
CA THR A 197 1.79 11.27 -1.79
C THR A 197 2.87 10.65 -0.92
N GLN A 198 2.73 10.83 0.39
CA GLN A 198 3.65 10.29 1.37
C GLN A 198 2.97 9.30 2.31
N LEU A 199 3.68 8.23 2.62
CA LEU A 199 3.32 7.23 3.62
C LEU A 199 4.46 7.13 4.64
N SER A 200 4.14 7.14 5.93
CA SER A 200 5.07 6.80 7.00
C SER A 200 4.64 5.49 7.62
N VAL A 201 5.56 4.52 7.68
CA VAL A 201 5.39 3.25 8.39
C VAL A 201 6.36 3.25 9.56
N ARG A 202 5.84 3.45 10.76
CA ARG A 202 6.61 3.52 12.00
C ARG A 202 6.41 2.25 12.80
N TYR A 203 7.50 1.58 13.13
CA TYR A 203 7.51 0.45 14.05
C TYR A 203 8.37 0.81 15.26
N GLU A 204 7.73 1.01 16.41
CA GLU A 204 8.38 1.48 17.62
C GLU A 204 7.76 0.79 18.83
N ASN A 205 8.59 0.19 19.68
CA ASN A 205 8.14 -0.43 20.93
C ASN A 205 6.97 -1.43 20.74
N ASP A 206 7.06 -2.27 19.69
CA ASP A 206 6.04 -3.25 19.29
C ASP A 206 4.69 -2.65 18.84
N VAL A 207 4.69 -1.37 18.49
CA VAL A 207 3.54 -0.67 17.90
C VAL A 207 3.84 -0.39 16.43
N LEU A 208 2.95 -0.85 15.55
CA LEU A 208 2.94 -0.48 14.14
C LEU A 208 1.96 0.67 13.92
N THR A 209 2.45 1.78 13.42
CA THR A 209 1.62 2.94 13.02
C THR A 209 1.88 3.24 11.55
N VAL A 210 0.81 3.37 10.77
CA VAL A 210 0.88 3.86 9.39
C VAL A 210 0.15 5.19 9.30
N SER A 211 0.81 6.18 8.71
CA SER A 211 0.27 7.52 8.52
C SER A 211 0.46 7.98 7.08
N THR A 212 -0.43 8.83 6.59
CA THR A 212 -0.40 9.36 5.22
C THR A 212 -0.40 10.88 5.20
N ASP A 213 0.30 11.47 4.25
CA ASP A 213 0.09 12.85 3.80
C ASP A 213 -0.22 12.81 2.30
N LEU A 214 -1.51 12.95 1.95
CA LEU A 214 -2.00 12.90 0.57
C LEU A 214 -2.34 14.28 0.00
N GLU A 215 -2.28 15.32 0.86
CA GLU A 215 -2.65 16.69 0.51
C GLU A 215 -1.42 17.61 0.46
N ASN A 216 -0.22 17.03 0.68
CA ASN A 216 1.07 17.72 0.74
C ASN A 216 1.05 18.93 1.70
N LYS A 217 0.41 18.73 2.85
CA LYS A 217 0.28 19.74 3.91
C LYS A 217 1.45 19.69 4.90
N GLY A 218 2.31 18.68 4.80
CA GLY A 218 3.35 18.41 5.80
C GLY A 218 2.76 17.91 7.12
N SER A 219 1.52 17.42 7.11
CA SER A 219 0.80 16.93 8.28
C SER A 219 0.42 15.48 8.10
N TRP A 220 0.97 14.61 8.95
CA TRP A 220 0.65 13.19 8.96
C TRP A 220 -0.76 12.95 9.52
N LYS A 221 -1.59 12.24 8.75
CA LYS A 221 -2.87 11.70 9.22
C LYS A 221 -2.70 10.21 9.52
N GLU A 222 -3.01 9.80 10.74
CA GLU A 222 -3.00 8.38 11.11
C GLU A 222 -4.01 7.60 10.27
N CYS A 223 -3.56 6.49 9.68
CA CYS A 223 -4.36 5.54 8.92
C CYS A 223 -4.71 4.34 9.79
N LEU A 224 -3.71 3.69 10.38
CA LEU A 224 -3.88 2.56 11.28
C LEU A 224 -2.81 2.56 12.37
N ARG A 225 -3.17 1.99 13.51
CA ARG A 225 -2.27 1.77 14.65
C ARG A 225 -2.58 0.44 15.32
N VAL A 226 -1.59 -0.42 15.44
CA VAL A 226 -1.72 -1.79 15.97
C VAL A 226 -0.62 -2.03 17.01
N GLU A 227 -1.03 -2.41 18.22
CA GLU A 227 -0.11 -2.74 19.32
C GLU A 227 0.19 -4.25 19.38
N GLY A 228 1.29 -4.61 20.01
CA GLY A 228 1.67 -6.02 20.19
C GLY A 228 2.12 -6.70 18.89
N VAL A 229 2.63 -5.92 17.93
CA VAL A 229 3.25 -6.44 16.70
C VAL A 229 4.69 -6.83 17.01
N LYS A 230 5.05 -8.08 16.73
CA LYS A 230 6.38 -8.64 16.93
C LYS A 230 7.01 -8.91 15.57
N LEU A 231 8.11 -8.20 15.27
CA LEU A 231 8.86 -8.35 14.03
C LEU A 231 10.33 -8.66 14.33
N PRO A 232 10.92 -9.68 13.70
CA PRO A 232 12.32 -10.01 13.90
C PRO A 232 13.24 -8.96 13.28
N THR A 233 14.45 -8.83 13.81
CA THR A 233 15.53 -8.13 13.11
C THR A 233 16.17 -9.02 12.06
N GLY A 234 16.84 -8.41 11.09
CA GLY A 234 17.57 -9.08 10.02
C GLY A 234 16.77 -9.32 8.75
N TYR A 235 15.56 -8.79 8.64
CA TYR A 235 14.74 -8.87 7.41
C TYR A 235 15.04 -7.69 6.49
N TYR A 236 14.47 -7.74 5.29
CA TYR A 236 14.75 -6.82 4.18
C TYR A 236 13.56 -5.92 3.89
N PHE A 237 13.85 -4.66 3.54
CA PHE A 237 12.84 -3.76 2.98
C PHE A 237 12.64 -4.00 1.49
N GLY A 238 11.42 -3.83 1.02
CA GLY A 238 11.09 -3.93 -0.39
C GLY A 238 9.82 -3.21 -0.76
N ALA A 239 9.61 -3.04 -2.06
CA ALA A 239 8.35 -2.61 -2.63
C ALA A 239 8.07 -3.43 -3.89
N SER A 240 6.83 -3.84 -4.10
CA SER A 240 6.41 -4.55 -5.32
C SER A 240 5.03 -4.09 -5.77
N ALA A 241 4.75 -4.20 -7.06
CA ALA A 241 3.45 -3.86 -7.62
C ALA A 241 3.03 -4.88 -8.69
N THR A 242 1.72 -4.98 -8.90
CA THR A 242 1.09 -5.82 -9.91
C THR A 242 0.00 -5.06 -10.65
N THR A 243 -0.17 -5.43 -11.92
CA THR A 243 -1.34 -5.12 -12.72
C THR A 243 -1.94 -6.41 -13.26
N GLY A 244 -3.24 -6.61 -13.07
CA GLY A 244 -4.01 -7.71 -13.65
C GLY A 244 -4.59 -7.36 -15.03
N ASP A 245 -5.90 -7.54 -15.16
CA ASP A 245 -6.70 -7.06 -16.31
C ASP A 245 -6.86 -5.53 -16.29
N LEU A 246 -6.68 -4.92 -15.13
CA LEU A 246 -6.61 -3.48 -14.95
C LEU A 246 -5.15 -3.06 -14.72
N SER A 247 -4.87 -1.78 -14.91
CA SER A 247 -3.51 -1.27 -14.79
C SER A 247 -3.45 0.14 -14.23
N ASP A 248 -2.30 0.43 -13.63
CA ASP A 248 -1.83 1.75 -13.23
C ASP A 248 -0.31 1.78 -13.29
N ASN A 249 0.24 2.99 -13.38
CA ASN A 249 1.65 3.21 -13.07
C ASN A 249 1.83 3.23 -11.55
N HIS A 250 2.78 2.44 -11.06
CA HIS A 250 3.17 2.43 -9.65
C HIS A 250 4.61 2.94 -9.51
N ASP A 251 4.75 4.21 -9.12
CA ASP A 251 6.04 4.90 -9.04
C ASP A 251 6.47 5.12 -7.58
N ILE A 252 7.72 4.79 -7.27
CA ILE A 252 8.40 5.11 -6.01
C ILE A 252 9.38 6.26 -6.26
N ILE A 253 9.15 7.40 -5.61
CA ILE A 253 10.01 8.59 -5.69
C ILE A 253 11.09 8.57 -4.60
N SER A 254 10.75 8.09 -3.40
CA SER A 254 11.77 7.84 -2.39
C SER A 254 11.31 6.87 -1.33
N ILE A 255 12.25 6.13 -0.76
CA ILE A 255 12.15 5.40 0.49
C ILE A 255 13.24 5.98 1.40
N LYS A 256 12.87 6.55 2.53
CA LYS A 256 13.80 7.07 3.54
C LYS A 256 13.61 6.28 4.81
N PHE A 257 14.69 5.71 5.30
CA PHE A 257 14.70 4.94 6.53
C PHE A 257 15.34 5.76 7.64
N TYR A 258 14.65 5.88 8.76
CA TYR A 258 15.15 6.50 9.97
C TYR A 258 15.24 5.44 11.07
N GLU A 259 16.43 5.31 11.64
CA GLU A 259 16.61 4.56 12.88
C GLU A 259 16.12 5.43 14.04
N LEU A 260 15.23 4.87 14.86
CA LEU A 260 14.67 5.55 16.03
C LEU A 260 15.44 5.09 17.28
N GLU A 261 15.53 5.97 18.27
CA GLU A 261 16.15 5.63 19.54
C GLU A 261 15.35 4.51 20.24
N ALA A 262 16.06 3.49 20.71
CA ALA A 262 15.47 2.40 21.44
C ALA A 262 16.05 2.36 22.86
N PRO A 263 15.21 2.23 23.91
CA PRO A 263 15.70 2.08 25.27
C PRO A 263 16.67 0.90 25.36
N SER A 264 17.85 1.12 25.93
CA SER A 264 18.93 0.10 26.02
C SER A 264 18.51 -1.18 26.75
N LEU A 265 17.46 -1.11 27.59
CA LEU A 265 16.87 -2.23 28.30
C LEU A 265 15.96 -3.12 27.42
N LEU A 266 15.63 -2.69 26.20
CA LEU A 266 14.77 -3.41 25.23
C LEU A 266 15.57 -4.02 24.06
N ALA A 267 16.90 -3.98 24.10
CA ALA A 267 17.77 -4.63 23.11
C ALA A 267 17.80 -6.17 23.30
N GLU A 268 16.63 -6.78 23.39
CA GLU A 268 16.49 -8.23 23.31
C GLU A 268 16.92 -8.71 21.91
N ASP A 269 17.52 -9.89 21.83
CA ASP A 269 17.88 -10.48 20.54
C ASP A 269 16.59 -10.90 19.78
N ARG A 270 16.16 -10.03 18.88
CA ARG A 270 14.97 -10.23 18.03
C ARG A 270 15.26 -11.02 16.75
N ARG A 271 16.46 -11.58 16.54
CA ARG A 271 16.78 -12.27 15.28
C ARG A 271 15.99 -13.56 15.07
N GLN A 272 15.55 -14.20 16.16
CA GLN A 272 14.90 -15.51 16.13
C GLN A 272 13.40 -15.49 16.46
N ILE A 273 12.80 -14.31 16.65
CA ILE A 273 11.36 -14.24 16.92
C ILE A 273 10.55 -14.54 15.64
N VAL A 274 9.43 -15.21 15.82
CA VAL A 274 8.48 -15.46 14.72
C VAL A 274 7.59 -14.22 14.57
N PRO A 275 7.38 -13.69 13.36
CA PRO A 275 6.47 -12.56 13.16
C PRO A 275 5.06 -12.87 13.66
N SER A 276 4.48 -11.99 14.45
CA SER A 276 3.10 -12.15 14.97
C SER A 276 2.48 -10.82 15.37
N ALA A 277 1.15 -10.76 15.48
CA ALA A 277 0.42 -9.63 16.05
C ALA A 277 -0.54 -10.13 17.14
N ALA A 278 -0.72 -9.34 18.20
CA ALA A 278 -1.63 -9.67 19.30
C ALA A 278 -3.11 -9.54 18.91
N THR A 279 -3.42 -8.62 18.01
CA THR A 279 -4.78 -8.35 17.52
C THR A 279 -4.82 -8.47 16.01
N PHE A 280 -5.90 -9.07 15.53
CA PHE A 280 -6.31 -9.06 14.13
C PHE A 280 -7.68 -8.42 14.06
N GLU A 281 -8.03 -7.84 12.91
CA GLU A 281 -9.40 -7.38 12.70
C GLU A 281 -10.34 -8.58 12.85
N ALA A 282 -11.43 -8.42 13.60
CA ALA A 282 -12.33 -9.54 13.87
C ALA A 282 -12.81 -10.13 12.54
N PRO A 283 -12.75 -11.47 12.35
CA PRO A 283 -13.27 -12.10 11.14
C PRO A 283 -14.72 -11.68 10.94
N ARG A 284 -15.00 -10.95 9.86
CA ARG A 284 -16.33 -10.41 9.61
C ARG A 284 -17.26 -11.57 9.24
N GLU A 285 -18.47 -11.57 9.81
CA GLU A 285 -19.46 -12.64 9.63
C GLU A 285 -19.74 -12.87 8.14
N HIS A 286 -19.33 -14.03 7.63
CA HIS A 286 -19.44 -14.34 6.21
C HIS A 286 -20.88 -14.74 5.88
N ARG A 287 -21.55 -13.93 5.07
CA ARG A 287 -22.67 -14.42 4.27
C ARG A 287 -22.05 -14.96 2.99
N ASP A 288 -22.10 -16.28 2.79
CA ASP A 288 -21.64 -16.90 1.54
C ASP A 288 -22.19 -16.11 0.36
N ASP A 289 -21.30 -15.66 -0.53
CA ASP A 289 -21.73 -15.03 -1.77
C ASP A 289 -22.71 -16.00 -2.46
N PRO A 290 -23.91 -15.56 -2.87
CA PRO A 290 -24.82 -16.44 -3.59
C PRO A 290 -24.07 -16.94 -4.82
N LYS A 291 -23.86 -18.26 -4.91
CA LYS A 291 -23.21 -18.92 -6.05
C LYS A 291 -23.60 -18.19 -7.33
N GLN A 292 -22.62 -17.57 -7.99
CA GLN A 292 -22.85 -16.76 -9.18
C GLN A 292 -23.69 -17.58 -10.16
N GLY A 293 -24.96 -17.18 -10.31
CA GLY A 293 -25.88 -17.85 -11.21
C GLY A 293 -25.28 -17.88 -12.61
N MET A 294 -25.52 -18.95 -13.37
CA MET A 294 -25.03 -19.04 -14.74
C MET A 294 -25.39 -17.77 -15.51
N SER A 295 -24.41 -17.15 -16.17
CA SER A 295 -24.62 -15.96 -17.00
C SER A 295 -25.86 -16.11 -17.89
N ASN A 296 -26.67 -15.06 -18.02
CA ASN A 296 -27.86 -15.03 -18.87
C ASN A 296 -27.57 -15.50 -20.31
N VAL A 297 -26.34 -15.29 -20.79
CA VAL A 297 -25.87 -15.79 -22.09
C VAL A 297 -25.78 -17.32 -22.11
N LYS A 298 -25.21 -17.92 -21.05
CA LYS A 298 -25.14 -19.39 -20.91
C LYS A 298 -26.53 -20.01 -20.79
N ILE A 299 -27.43 -19.37 -20.05
CA ILE A 299 -28.84 -19.80 -19.93
C ILE A 299 -29.54 -19.74 -21.29
N PHE A 300 -29.36 -18.66 -22.05
CA PHE A 300 -29.92 -18.51 -23.39
C PHE A 300 -29.47 -19.63 -24.34
N PHE A 301 -28.17 -19.94 -24.37
CA PHE A 301 -27.65 -21.03 -25.21
C PHE A 301 -28.15 -22.41 -24.77
N LEU A 302 -28.34 -22.63 -23.47
CA LEU A 302 -28.90 -23.88 -22.93
C LEU A 302 -30.36 -24.08 -23.38
N ILE A 303 -31.18 -23.03 -23.31
CA ILE A 303 -32.57 -23.06 -23.77
C ILE A 303 -32.64 -23.28 -25.28
N LEU A 304 -31.78 -22.60 -26.05
CA LEU A 304 -31.69 -22.77 -27.51
C LEU A 304 -31.34 -24.22 -27.89
N LEU A 305 -30.36 -24.82 -27.19
CA LEU A 305 -29.97 -26.22 -27.40
C LEU A 305 -31.12 -27.18 -27.10
N MET A 306 -31.85 -26.97 -26.00
CA MET A 306 -33.01 -27.80 -25.65
C MET A 306 -34.13 -27.70 -26.68
N MET A 307 -34.45 -26.51 -27.17
CA MET A 307 -35.43 -26.33 -28.23
C MET A 307 -35.05 -27.06 -29.51
N LEU A 308 -33.76 -27.03 -29.88
CA LEU A 308 -33.27 -27.72 -31.06
C LEU A 308 -33.37 -29.24 -30.93
N ILE A 309 -33.09 -29.79 -29.74
CA ILE A 309 -33.28 -31.21 -29.43
C ILE A 309 -34.75 -31.61 -29.54
N VAL A 310 -35.68 -30.80 -29.01
CA VAL A 310 -37.12 -31.07 -29.11
C VAL A 310 -37.58 -31.10 -30.57
N VAL A 311 -37.15 -30.15 -31.39
CA VAL A 311 -37.48 -30.13 -32.83
C VAL A 311 -36.99 -31.41 -33.52
N VAL A 312 -35.75 -31.84 -33.24
CA VAL A 312 -35.20 -33.08 -33.81
C VAL A 312 -36.03 -34.29 -33.37
N LEU A 313 -36.42 -34.39 -32.10
CA LEU A 313 -37.25 -35.48 -31.61
C LEU A 313 -38.65 -35.49 -32.24
N VAL A 314 -39.25 -34.33 -32.47
CA VAL A 314 -40.55 -34.22 -33.17
C VAL A 314 -40.42 -34.69 -34.62
N VAL A 315 -39.37 -34.27 -35.34
CA VAL A 315 -39.13 -34.70 -36.72
C VAL A 315 -38.92 -36.22 -36.78
N ILE A 316 -38.10 -36.78 -35.89
CA ILE A 316 -37.90 -38.24 -35.79
C ILE A 316 -39.21 -38.95 -35.49
N GLY A 317 -40.03 -38.42 -34.56
CA GLY A 317 -41.35 -38.95 -34.23
C GLY A 317 -42.31 -38.96 -35.43
N ILE A 318 -42.35 -37.87 -36.19
CA ILE A 318 -43.16 -37.77 -37.42
C ILE A 318 -42.67 -38.79 -38.47
N MET A 319 -41.36 -38.88 -38.69
CA MET A 319 -40.78 -39.86 -39.62
C MET A 319 -41.11 -41.30 -39.21
N PHE A 320 -41.01 -41.61 -37.92
CA PHE A 320 -41.34 -42.95 -37.41
C PHE A 320 -42.84 -43.26 -37.55
N TYR A 321 -43.71 -42.29 -37.26
CA TYR A 321 -45.15 -42.42 -37.42
C TYR A 321 -45.56 -42.64 -38.89
N GLN A 322 -44.98 -41.87 -39.82
CA GLN A 322 -45.22 -42.02 -41.26
C GLN A 322 -44.75 -43.40 -41.75
N LYS A 323 -43.53 -43.82 -41.36
CA LYS A 323 -43.00 -45.15 -41.69
C LYS A 323 -43.85 -46.29 -41.12
N HIS A 324 -44.36 -46.14 -39.90
CA HIS A 324 -45.25 -47.14 -39.30
C HIS A 324 -46.58 -47.23 -40.06
N LYS A 325 -47.17 -46.09 -40.44
CA LYS A 325 -48.42 -46.03 -41.23
C LYS A 325 -48.28 -46.66 -42.61
N GLU A 326 -47.16 -46.47 -43.29
CA GLU A 326 -46.86 -47.14 -44.56
C GLU A 326 -46.72 -48.66 -44.39
N ASN A 327 -46.01 -49.11 -43.36
CA ASN A 327 -45.85 -50.54 -43.08
C ASN A 327 -47.16 -51.22 -42.66
N ALA A 328 -48.05 -50.51 -41.96
CA ALA A 328 -49.38 -51.01 -41.60
C ALA A 328 -50.31 -51.14 -42.82
N ARG A 329 -50.21 -50.21 -43.79
CA ARG A 329 -50.98 -50.28 -45.05
C ARG A 329 -50.53 -51.43 -45.96
N LYS A 330 -49.26 -51.83 -45.90
CA LYS A 330 -48.70 -52.96 -46.70
C LYS A 330 -49.10 -54.36 -46.20
N ARG A 331 -49.79 -54.49 -45.05
CA ARG A 331 -50.28 -55.78 -44.51
C ARG A 331 -51.71 -56.14 -44.93
N PHE A 332 -52.37 -55.32 -45.74
CA PHE A 332 -53.76 -55.52 -46.19
C PHE A 332 -53.89 -55.69 -47.72
N TYR A 333 -52.82 -56.13 -48.39
CA TYR A 333 -52.88 -56.59 -49.78
C TYR A 333 -52.37 -58.03 -49.88
#